data_AF-A0A3P9CX10-F1
#
_entry.id   AF-A0A3P9CX10-F1
#
_cell.length_a   1.000
_cell.length_b   1.000
_cell.length_c   1.000
_cell.angle_alpha   90.00
_cell.angle_beta   90.00
_cell.angle_gamma   90.00
#
_symmetry.space_group_name_H-M   'P 1'
#
loop_
_entity.id
_entity.type
_entity.pdbx_description
1 polymer ?
#
loop_
_entity_poly.entity_id
_entity_poly.type
_entity_poly.pdbx_seq_one_letter_code
_entity_poly.pdbx_strand_id
1 'polypeptide(L)'
;HRVLQKPKSLCSSLFFMHFDPVFIHQGYMQWLWDVDGKQYLDLFTGVATVSVGHCHPKVTTAIQKQLKKLWHTTNIYIHPELHEYCDKLAPYLPDPLKVLNGRGWGVLTSRRHLKHSSQSPTQH
;
A
#
# COMPACT_ATOMS: atom_id res chain seq x y z
N HIS A 1 -18.32 -24.26 1.53
CA HIS A 1 -19.65 -23.59 1.66
C HIS A 1 -20.04 -23.13 3.07
N ARG A 2 -19.34 -23.49 4.17
CA ARG A 2 -19.71 -23.11 5.55
C ARG A 2 -19.27 -21.69 6.00
N VAL A 3 -18.43 -21.00 5.23
CA VAL A 3 -17.69 -19.77 5.66
C VAL A 3 -18.47 -18.46 5.42
N LEU A 4 -19.55 -18.47 4.63
CA LEU A 4 -20.33 -17.27 4.30
C LEU A 4 -21.54 -17.04 5.23
N GLN A 5 -21.55 -17.61 6.43
CA GLN A 5 -22.66 -17.40 7.36
C GLN A 5 -22.29 -16.33 8.39
N LYS A 6 -23.23 -15.43 8.70
CA LYS A 6 -23.04 -14.41 9.75
C LYS A 6 -22.66 -15.10 11.07
N PRO A 7 -21.48 -14.84 11.64
CA PRO A 7 -21.01 -15.51 12.84
C PRO A 7 -21.92 -15.18 14.02
N LYS A 8 -22.34 -16.21 14.77
CA LYS A 8 -23.17 -16.07 15.97
C LYS A 8 -22.43 -15.43 17.16
N SER A 9 -21.09 -15.45 17.14
CA SER A 9 -20.23 -14.78 18.10
C SER A 9 -19.11 -14.04 17.38
N LEU A 10 -18.97 -12.75 17.65
CA LEU A 10 -17.88 -11.93 17.17
C LEU A 10 -16.80 -11.86 18.27
N CYS A 11 -15.53 -11.80 17.87
CA CYS A 11 -14.44 -11.60 18.83
C CYS A 11 -14.65 -10.26 19.56
N SER A 12 -14.62 -10.28 20.89
CA SER A 12 -14.92 -9.12 21.76
C SER A 12 -14.05 -7.87 21.46
N SER A 13 -12.91 -8.07 20.80
CA SER A 13 -11.97 -7.01 20.42
C SER A 13 -12.37 -6.21 19.17
N LEU A 14 -13.39 -6.63 18.42
CA LEU A 14 -13.87 -5.86 17.26
C LEU A 14 -14.64 -4.63 17.74
N PHE A 15 -13.99 -3.47 17.62
CA PHE A 15 -14.62 -2.18 17.85
C PHE A 15 -15.59 -1.89 16.70
N PHE A 16 -16.86 -2.28 16.85
CA PHE A 16 -17.91 -1.83 15.96
C PHE A 16 -18.22 -0.38 16.29
N MET A 17 -17.89 0.54 15.38
CA MET A 17 -18.42 1.89 15.46
C MET A 17 -19.93 1.81 15.27
N HIS A 18 -20.69 1.66 16.37
CA HIS A 18 -22.14 1.85 16.56
C HIS A 18 -23.13 1.57 15.39
N PHE A 19 -22.76 0.71 14.45
CA PHE A 19 -23.53 0.33 13.28
C PHE A 19 -23.62 -1.19 13.21
N ASP A 20 -24.77 -1.69 12.76
CA ASP A 20 -24.92 -3.11 12.42
C ASP A 20 -23.86 -3.50 11.38
N PRO A 21 -23.00 -4.49 11.68
CA PRO A 21 -21.91 -4.84 10.79
C PRO A 21 -22.44 -5.50 9.51
N VAL A 22 -22.03 -4.94 8.37
CA VAL A 22 -22.25 -5.55 7.06
C VAL A 22 -21.18 -6.61 6.82
N PHE A 23 -21.59 -7.83 6.48
CA PHE A 23 -20.69 -8.97 6.32
C PHE A 23 -20.27 -9.12 4.86
N ILE A 24 -19.25 -8.38 4.45
CA ILE A 24 -18.75 -8.44 3.07
C ILE A 24 -17.90 -9.70 2.86
N HIS A 25 -18.14 -10.43 1.76
CA HIS A 25 -17.35 -11.60 1.39
C HIS A 25 -16.51 -11.44 0.13
N GLN A 26 -16.81 -10.43 -0.71
CA GLN A 26 -16.13 -10.21 -1.98
C GLN A 26 -16.10 -8.73 -2.32
N GLY A 27 -15.03 -8.30 -3.01
CA GLY A 27 -14.90 -6.98 -3.60
C GLY A 27 -14.26 -7.04 -4.97
N TYR A 28 -14.65 -6.13 -5.87
CA TYR A 28 -14.10 -5.98 -7.22
C TYR A 28 -14.34 -4.56 -7.72
N MET A 29 -13.26 -3.87 -8.07
CA MET A 29 -13.24 -2.44 -8.36
C MET A 29 -13.96 -1.66 -7.24
N GLN A 30 -14.91 -0.78 -7.57
CA GLN A 30 -15.67 0.01 -6.61
C GLN A 30 -16.79 -0.77 -5.89
N TRP A 31 -16.94 -2.08 -6.12
CA TRP A 31 -18.09 -2.84 -5.64
C TRP A 31 -17.71 -3.84 -4.55
N LEU A 32 -18.63 -4.01 -3.60
CA LEU A 32 -18.58 -5.01 -2.53
C LEU A 32 -19.85 -5.84 -2.53
N TRP A 33 -19.76 -7.11 -2.11
CA TRP A 33 -20.88 -8.03 -2.00
C TRP A 33 -20.99 -8.58 -0.58
N ASP A 34 -22.18 -8.46 0.00
CA ASP A 34 -22.58 -9.09 1.26
C ASP A 34 -22.67 -10.61 1.12
N VAL A 35 -22.56 -11.34 2.23
CA VAL A 35 -22.89 -12.77 2.29
C VAL A 35 -24.33 -13.07 1.83
N ASP A 36 -25.22 -12.09 1.97
CA ASP A 36 -26.62 -12.17 1.51
C ASP A 36 -26.76 -11.85 0.00
N GLY A 37 -25.66 -11.61 -0.71
CA GLY A 37 -25.63 -11.33 -2.15
C GLY A 37 -25.93 -9.87 -2.54
N LYS A 38 -26.19 -9.00 -1.57
CA LYS A 38 -26.44 -7.57 -1.81
C LYS A 38 -25.14 -6.86 -2.24
N GLN A 39 -25.24 -6.10 -3.32
CA GLN A 39 -24.14 -5.30 -3.85
C GLN A 39 -24.14 -3.89 -3.23
N TYR A 40 -22.97 -3.42 -2.83
CA TYR A 40 -22.73 -2.09 -2.30
C TYR A 40 -21.66 -1.37 -3.11
N LEU A 41 -21.86 -0.06 -3.32
CA LEU A 41 -20.84 0.82 -3.88
C LEU A 41 -19.94 1.32 -2.74
N ASP A 42 -18.65 1.02 -2.82
CA ASP A 42 -17.67 1.47 -1.83
C ASP A 42 -17.29 2.94 -2.08
N LEU A 43 -17.97 3.84 -1.37
CA LEU A 43 -17.69 5.29 -1.39
C LEU A 43 -16.64 5.71 -0.35
N PHE A 44 -16.17 4.77 0.47
CA PHE A 44 -15.18 5.03 1.52
C PHE A 44 -13.77 4.60 1.10
N THR A 45 -13.64 3.82 0.02
CA THR A 45 -12.37 3.35 -0.56
C THR A 45 -11.46 2.67 0.47
N GLY A 46 -12.06 1.95 1.43
CA GLY A 46 -11.34 1.28 2.52
C GLY A 46 -10.36 2.20 3.26
N VAL A 47 -10.81 3.39 3.70
CA VAL A 47 -9.95 4.42 4.32
C VAL A 47 -8.88 4.95 3.34
N ALA A 48 -9.29 5.27 2.10
CA ALA A 48 -8.40 5.76 1.04
C ALA A 48 -7.23 4.82 0.65
N THR A 49 -7.25 3.55 1.08
CA THR A 49 -6.21 2.57 0.75
C THR A 49 -6.49 1.82 -0.55
N VAL A 50 -7.75 1.86 -1.02
CA VAL A 50 -8.23 1.14 -2.20
C VAL A 50 -8.53 2.11 -3.34
N SER A 51 -7.61 3.04 -3.62
CA SER A 51 -7.81 4.12 -4.61
C SER A 51 -8.03 3.62 -6.05
N VAL A 52 -7.57 2.40 -6.35
CA VAL A 52 -7.75 1.74 -7.67
C VAL A 52 -8.89 0.71 -7.67
N GLY A 53 -9.65 0.62 -6.58
CA GLY A 53 -10.69 -0.40 -6.41
C GLY A 53 -10.17 -1.76 -5.93
N HIS A 54 -11.07 -2.55 -5.36
CA HIS A 54 -10.80 -3.87 -4.81
C HIS A 54 -10.36 -4.84 -5.90
N CYS A 55 -9.34 -5.66 -5.65
CA CYS A 55 -8.91 -6.73 -6.56
C CYS A 55 -8.73 -6.29 -8.02
N HIS A 56 -8.20 -5.09 -8.26
CA HIS A 56 -7.99 -4.57 -9.61
C HIS A 56 -7.06 -5.53 -10.41
N PRO A 57 -7.46 -6.05 -11.59
CA PRO A 57 -6.74 -7.11 -12.30
C PRO A 57 -5.24 -6.82 -12.51
N LYS A 58 -4.89 -5.60 -12.96
CA LYS A 58 -3.48 -5.19 -13.13
C LYS A 58 -2.65 -5.31 -11.83
N VAL A 59 -3.22 -4.91 -10.70
CA VAL A 59 -2.55 -4.94 -9.39
C VAL A 59 -2.47 -6.38 -8.89
N THR A 60 -3.57 -7.13 -8.96
CA THR A 60 -3.61 -8.54 -8.55
C THR A 60 -2.60 -9.37 -9.34
N THR A 61 -2.51 -9.19 -10.66
CA THR A 61 -1.52 -9.89 -11.48
C THR A 61 -0.09 -9.49 -11.12
N ALA A 62 0.19 -8.21 -10.91
CA ALA A 62 1.53 -7.74 -10.50
C ALA A 62 1.94 -8.32 -9.14
N ILE A 63 1.04 -8.30 -8.15
CA ILE A 63 1.26 -8.89 -6.82
C ILE A 63 1.49 -10.39 -6.94
N GLN A 64 0.64 -11.13 -7.65
CA GLN A 64 0.81 -12.58 -7.83
C GLN A 64 2.16 -12.92 -8.47
N LYS A 65 2.62 -12.14 -9.45
CA LYS A 65 3.93 -12.32 -10.07
C LYS A 65 5.06 -12.08 -9.06
N GLN A 66 4.95 -11.06 -8.21
CA GLN A 66 5.93 -10.78 -7.18
C GLN A 66 5.94 -11.84 -6.09
N LEU A 67 4.77 -12.28 -5.62
CA LEU A 67 4.66 -13.30 -4.57
C LEU A 67 5.25 -14.65 -4.97
N LYS A 68 5.29 -14.97 -6.28
CA LYS A 68 6.00 -16.15 -6.80
C LYS A 68 7.52 -16.04 -6.70
N LYS A 69 8.06 -14.85 -6.47
CA LYS A 69 9.51 -14.58 -6.35
C LYS A 69 9.91 -14.26 -4.93
N LEU A 70 9.19 -13.35 -4.28
CA LEU A 70 9.57 -12.74 -3.01
C LEU A 70 8.34 -12.11 -2.32
N TRP A 71 8.08 -12.49 -1.07
CA TRP A 71 6.96 -11.96 -0.27
C TRP A 71 7.38 -10.74 0.56
N HIS A 72 8.34 -10.93 1.49
CA HIS A 72 8.80 -9.87 2.39
C HIS A 72 10.31 -9.96 2.57
N THR A 73 10.97 -8.80 2.48
CA THR A 73 12.38 -8.63 2.84
C THR A 73 12.52 -7.38 3.71
N THR A 74 13.44 -7.43 4.65
CA THR A 74 13.83 -6.24 5.41
C THR A 74 14.77 -5.39 4.55
N ASN A 75 14.92 -4.11 4.90
CA ASN A 75 15.77 -3.16 4.17
C ASN A 75 17.29 -3.45 4.27
N ILE A 76 17.68 -4.60 4.81
CA ILE A 76 19.07 -5.09 4.79
C ILE A 76 19.41 -5.73 3.45
N TYR A 77 18.40 -6.15 2.67
CA TYR A 77 18.57 -6.75 1.36
C TYR A 77 18.14 -5.75 0.29
N ILE A 78 19.01 -5.56 -0.70
CA ILE A 78 18.71 -4.71 -1.85
C ILE A 78 18.06 -5.57 -2.93
N HIS A 79 16.92 -5.12 -3.45
CA HIS A 79 16.24 -5.76 -4.57
C HIS A 79 15.90 -4.72 -5.66
N PRO A 80 15.90 -5.12 -6.94
CA PRO A 80 15.82 -4.21 -8.07
C PRO A 80 14.46 -3.50 -8.18
N GLU A 81 13.37 -4.11 -7.72
CA GLU A 81 12.02 -3.55 -7.81
C GLU A 81 11.88 -2.26 -6.99
N LEU A 82 12.63 -2.13 -5.89
CA LEU A 82 12.64 -0.91 -5.07
C LEU A 82 13.28 0.26 -5.83
N HIS A 83 14.35 0.00 -6.58
CA HIS A 83 15.03 1.02 -7.39
C HIS A 83 14.13 1.48 -8.53
N GLU A 84 13.54 0.54 -9.26
CA GLU A 84 12.59 0.83 -10.34
C GLU A 84 11.38 1.63 -9.85
N TYR A 85 10.90 1.34 -8.64
CA TYR A 85 9.82 2.11 -8.01
C TYR A 85 10.25 3.56 -7.71
N CYS A 86 11.43 3.75 -7.11
CA CYS A 86 11.98 5.07 -6.85
C CYS A 86 12.16 5.89 -8.13
N ASP A 87 12.67 5.29 -9.20
CA ASP A 87 12.88 5.94 -10.49
C ASP A 87 11.57 6.37 -11.14
N LYS A 88 10.50 5.57 -11.01
CA LYS A 88 9.16 5.92 -11.49
C LYS A 88 8.48 6.99 -10.64
N LEU A 89 8.82 7.08 -9.35
CA LEU A 89 8.23 8.04 -8.42
C LEU A 89 8.91 9.41 -8.50
N ALA A 90 10.22 9.43 -8.74
CA ALA A 90 11.04 10.65 -8.76
C ALA A 90 10.50 11.80 -9.64
N PRO A 91 9.91 11.56 -10.83
CA PRO A 91 9.38 12.64 -11.69
C PRO A 91 8.17 13.37 -11.10
N TYR A 92 7.44 12.75 -10.17
CA TYR A 92 6.23 13.33 -9.58
C TYR A 92 6.51 14.19 -8.34
N LEU A 93 7.78 14.34 -7.93
CA LEU A 93 8.17 15.03 -6.71
C LEU A 93 8.81 16.40 -7.01
N PRO A 94 8.52 17.44 -6.22
CA PRO A 94 9.10 18.77 -6.41
C PRO A 94 10.60 18.78 -6.05
N ASP A 95 11.34 19.73 -6.63
CA ASP A 95 12.81 19.73 -6.66
C ASP A 95 13.62 19.84 -5.33
N PRO A 96 13.06 20.05 -4.12
CA PRO A 96 13.83 19.82 -2.91
C PRO A 96 13.72 18.39 -2.33
N LEU A 97 12.91 17.48 -2.90
CA LEU A 97 12.47 16.23 -2.26
C LEU A 97 12.99 14.91 -2.89
N LYS A 98 14.10 14.95 -3.65
CA LYS A 98 14.66 13.81 -4.39
C LYS A 98 15.39 12.74 -3.53
N VAL A 99 15.14 12.67 -2.23
CA VAL A 99 15.64 11.58 -1.35
C VAL A 99 14.44 10.76 -0.89
N LEU A 100 14.32 9.55 -1.42
CA LEU A 100 13.20 8.65 -1.12
C LEU A 100 13.57 7.64 -0.05
N ASN A 101 12.92 7.74 1.11
CA ASN A 101 13.01 6.74 2.17
C ASN A 101 11.68 5.99 2.26
N GLY A 102 11.64 4.73 1.81
CA GLY A 102 10.47 3.87 1.95
C GLY A 102 10.28 3.44 3.40
N ARG A 103 9.21 3.88 4.06
CA ARG A 103 8.77 3.40 5.39
C ARG A 103 7.35 2.86 5.27
N GLY A 104 6.96 1.92 6.14
CA GLY A 104 5.78 1.06 5.96
C GLY A 104 4.42 1.74 5.72
N TRP A 105 4.29 3.06 5.94
CA TRP A 105 3.06 3.82 5.70
C TRP A 105 3.22 4.98 4.70
N GLY A 106 4.38 5.11 4.05
CA GLY A 106 4.63 6.16 3.07
C GLY A 106 6.10 6.31 2.71
N VAL A 107 6.34 6.94 1.56
CA VAL A 107 7.68 7.37 1.17
C VAL A 107 7.93 8.73 1.82
N LEU A 108 8.84 8.77 2.79
CA LEU A 108 9.25 10.04 3.40
C LEU A 108 10.32 10.67 2.51
N THR A 109 9.98 11.81 1.93
CA THR A 109 10.91 12.63 1.17
C THR A 109 11.68 13.57 2.10
N SER A 110 13.00 13.60 2.03
CA SER A 110 13.82 14.52 2.82
C SER A 110 14.51 15.57 1.95
N ARG A 111 14.71 16.77 2.49
CA ARG A 111 15.52 17.81 1.85
C ARG A 111 17.00 17.44 1.94
N ARG A 112 17.69 17.34 0.80
CA ARG A 112 19.16 17.30 0.76
C ARG A 112 19.68 18.64 1.29
N HIS A 113 20.27 18.65 2.49
CA HIS A 113 21.25 19.69 2.82
C HIS A 113 22.54 19.31 2.11
N LEU A 114 22.75 19.88 0.91
CA LEU A 114 24.04 19.85 0.24
C LEU A 114 25.03 20.65 1.08
N LYS A 115 25.74 20.01 2.00
CA LYS A 115 27.00 20.55 2.50
C LYS A 115 28.03 20.40 1.38
N HIS A 116 28.08 21.37 0.47
CA HIS A 116 29.30 21.62 -0.28
C HIS A 116 30.31 22.25 0.68
N SER A 117 31.17 21.44 1.29
CA SER A 117 32.44 21.92 1.84
C SER A 117 33.54 21.48 0.90
N SER A 118 34.02 22.46 0.13
CA SER A 118 35.21 22.43 -0.70
C SER A 118 36.40 21.76 0.00
N GLN A 119 36.87 20.63 -0.52
CA GLN A 119 38.25 20.22 -0.29
C GLN A 119 39.11 20.92 -1.35
N SER A 120 39.84 21.95 -0.92
CA SER A 120 40.99 22.47 -1.64
C SER A 120 42.16 21.48 -1.48
N PRO A 121 42.89 21.10 -2.54
CA PRO A 121 44.07 20.26 -2.41
C PRO A 121 45.25 21.13 -1.93
N THR A 122 45.71 20.90 -0.70
CA THR A 122 46.96 21.48 -0.22
C THR A 122 48.12 20.76 -0.90
N GLN A 123 48.88 21.49 -1.72
CA GLN A 123 50.25 21.13 -2.09
C GLN A 123 51.14 21.31 -0.86
N HIS A 124 51.93 20.29 -0.51
CA HIS A 124 53.34 20.36 -0.10
C HIS A 124 53.89 18.94 0.08
#